data_AF-A0A0S2KE19-F1
#
_entry.id   AF-A0A0S2KE19-F1
#
_cell.length_a   1.000
_cell.length_b   1.000
_cell.length_c   1.000
_cell.angle_alpha   90.00
_cell.angle_beta   90.00
_cell.angle_gamma   90.00
#
_symmetry.space_group_name_H-M   'P 1'
#
loop_
_entity.id
_entity.type
_entity.pdbx_description
1 polymer ?
#
loop_
_entity_poly.entity_id
_entity_poly.type
_entity_poly.pdbx_seq_one_letter_code
_entity_poly.pdbx_strand_id
1 'polypeptide(L)'
;MSFLARNQIILVKIEDTYATDPTPTESLNAVLTKNLQRQMYNGNRVSRDVDYPYMANDFSINTAPSVQLTFDVELAGSGDAGTAPQLDALLRACGFASTVVAETSVTYSPVSGAFESCAIYYNYDGEMQKIVGARGTWTLNMARGALPSVSFTITGLYAKPTAVEQYDPTYTAISPLPFSSYNTTTFSVHGQAVRGEGLSIDGGVNVVHRNLAGYDGVNITDRAPTGSVSFEAPTIATKDFFAQMESHNKSPVTGAISVVHGTTAGNIVTITAGQTQITNINEQDSDGIRTFSAEFIPVPTDSGNDEFSIAFT
;
A
#
# COMPACT_ATOMS: atom_id res chain seq x y z
N MET A 1 18.88 -22.38 -20.65
CA MET A 1 19.04 -20.92 -20.42
C MET A 1 18.77 -20.66 -18.95
N SER A 2 19.47 -19.70 -18.35
CA SER A 2 19.28 -19.33 -16.94
C SER A 2 18.51 -18.02 -16.91
N PHE A 3 17.40 -17.99 -16.15
CA PHE A 3 16.62 -16.78 -16.04
C PHE A 3 17.30 -15.75 -15.13
N LEU A 4 17.29 -14.48 -15.53
CA LEU A 4 17.89 -13.42 -14.74
C LEU A 4 16.87 -12.80 -13.80
N ALA A 5 17.07 -12.97 -12.48
CA ALA A 5 16.17 -12.47 -11.44
C ALA A 5 15.87 -10.96 -11.53
N ARG A 6 16.74 -10.16 -12.16
CA ARG A 6 16.52 -8.72 -12.36
C ARG A 6 15.52 -8.37 -13.47
N ASN A 7 15.14 -9.33 -14.33
CA ASN A 7 14.27 -9.10 -15.50
C ASN A 7 12.77 -9.22 -15.15
N GLN A 8 12.40 -9.10 -13.87
CA GLN A 8 11.00 -9.15 -13.44
C GLN A 8 10.31 -7.82 -13.76
N ILE A 9 9.18 -7.87 -14.45
CA ILE A 9 8.40 -6.70 -14.84
C ILE A 9 6.94 -6.93 -14.46
N ILE A 10 6.31 -5.88 -13.94
CA ILE A 10 4.85 -5.84 -13.77
C ILE A 10 4.23 -4.73 -14.61
N LEU A 11 3.11 -5.06 -15.26
CA LEU A 11 2.19 -4.09 -15.83
C LEU A 11 0.90 -4.13 -15.04
N VAL A 12 0.36 -2.97 -14.65
CA VAL A 12 -0.81 -2.86 -13.79
C VAL A 12 -1.86 -1.93 -14.42
N LYS A 13 -3.09 -2.41 -14.55
CA LYS A 13 -4.21 -1.61 -15.06
C LYS A 13 -5.49 -1.94 -14.30
N ILE A 14 -6.32 -0.93 -14.02
CA ILE A 14 -7.64 -1.15 -13.41
C ILE A 14 -8.56 -1.91 -14.37
N GLU A 15 -9.39 -2.78 -13.81
CA GLU A 15 -10.40 -3.53 -14.54
C GLU A 15 -11.71 -2.73 -14.63
N ASP A 16 -12.29 -2.60 -15.83
CA ASP A 16 -13.64 -2.03 -15.99
C ASP A 16 -14.72 -2.99 -15.44
N THR A 17 -14.44 -4.28 -15.49
CA THR A 17 -15.30 -5.35 -14.97
C THR A 17 -14.44 -6.35 -14.22
N TYR A 18 -14.86 -6.70 -13.01
CA TYR A 18 -14.11 -7.61 -12.14
C TYR A 18 -13.70 -8.90 -12.85
N ALA A 19 -12.43 -9.29 -12.69
CA ALA A 19 -11.82 -10.48 -13.26
C ALA A 19 -11.84 -10.54 -14.81
N THR A 20 -11.93 -9.38 -15.46
CA THR A 20 -11.86 -9.26 -16.93
C THR A 20 -10.58 -8.53 -17.32
N ASP A 21 -9.80 -9.16 -18.20
CA ASP A 21 -8.51 -8.65 -18.65
C ASP A 21 -8.64 -7.29 -19.37
N PRO A 22 -8.13 -6.19 -18.78
CA PRO A 22 -8.20 -4.86 -19.37
C PRO A 22 -7.05 -4.60 -20.36
N THR A 23 -6.19 -5.59 -20.62
CA THR A 23 -5.02 -5.51 -21.51
C THR A 23 -4.07 -4.35 -21.16
N PRO A 24 -3.31 -4.44 -20.04
CA PRO A 24 -2.22 -3.52 -19.74
C PRO A 24 -1.20 -3.46 -20.88
N THR A 25 -0.60 -2.28 -21.11
CA THR A 25 0.40 -2.03 -22.16
C THR A 25 1.74 -1.63 -21.56
N GLU A 26 2.83 -2.01 -22.22
CA GLU A 26 4.21 -1.76 -21.78
C GLU A 26 4.56 -0.26 -21.73
N SER A 27 3.89 0.56 -22.55
CA SER A 27 4.14 1.99 -22.67
C SER A 27 3.40 2.87 -21.66
N LEU A 28 2.34 2.36 -21.02
CA LEU A 28 1.47 3.15 -20.14
C LEU A 28 1.26 2.56 -18.75
N ASN A 29 1.52 1.26 -18.57
CA ASN A 29 1.10 0.53 -17.37
C ASN A 29 2.25 -0.12 -16.60
N ALA A 30 3.50 0.13 -17.00
CA ALA A 30 4.65 -0.40 -16.30
C ALA A 30 4.85 0.29 -14.94
N VAL A 31 5.03 -0.52 -13.89
CA VAL A 31 5.30 -0.01 -12.53
C VAL A 31 6.73 -0.38 -12.15
N LEU A 32 7.49 0.62 -11.69
CA LEU A 32 8.85 0.40 -11.21
C LEU A 32 8.79 -0.17 -9.79
N THR A 33 9.30 -1.38 -9.61
CA THR A 33 9.21 -2.10 -8.33
C THR A 33 10.57 -2.42 -7.73
N LYS A 34 10.60 -2.60 -6.41
CA LYS A 34 11.69 -3.17 -5.64
C LYS A 34 11.21 -4.43 -4.94
N ASN A 35 12.14 -5.36 -4.71
CA ASN A 35 11.88 -6.60 -3.96
C ASN A 35 10.69 -7.41 -4.47
N LEU A 36 10.46 -7.41 -5.79
CA LEU A 36 9.32 -8.08 -6.39
C LEU A 36 9.38 -9.61 -6.21
N GLN A 37 8.42 -10.14 -5.48
CA GLN A 37 8.27 -11.56 -5.22
C GLN A 37 6.88 -12.02 -5.64
N ARG A 38 6.83 -13.22 -6.22
CA ARG A 38 5.61 -13.86 -6.70
C ARG A 38 5.47 -15.25 -6.11
N GLN A 39 4.36 -15.50 -5.44
CA GLN A 39 3.87 -16.84 -5.15
C GLN A 39 2.96 -17.28 -6.30
N MET A 40 3.52 -18.05 -7.23
CA MET A 40 2.88 -18.39 -8.51
C MET A 40 1.59 -19.21 -8.37
N TYR A 41 1.51 -20.02 -7.32
CA TYR A 41 0.42 -20.95 -7.07
C TYR A 41 0.26 -21.12 -5.56
N ASN A 42 -0.61 -20.31 -4.97
CA ASN A 42 -1.05 -20.42 -3.58
C ASN A 42 -2.44 -21.10 -3.54
N GLY A 43 -2.93 -21.46 -2.36
CA GLY A 43 -4.26 -22.02 -2.16
C GLY A 43 -4.31 -23.21 -1.23
N ASN A 44 -5.51 -23.54 -0.80
CA ASN A 44 -5.76 -24.71 0.03
C ASN A 44 -5.53 -26.02 -0.72
N ARG A 45 -5.15 -27.02 0.05
CA ARG A 45 -4.90 -28.38 -0.40
C ARG A 45 -5.68 -29.37 0.44
N VAL A 46 -6.23 -30.40 -0.19
CA VAL A 46 -6.96 -31.49 0.45
C VAL A 46 -6.28 -32.81 0.11
N SER A 47 -6.00 -33.63 1.12
CA SER A 47 -5.56 -35.01 0.93
C SER A 47 -6.76 -35.92 0.72
N ARG A 48 -6.58 -37.04 0.02
CA ARG A 48 -7.64 -38.04 -0.16
C ARG A 48 -7.77 -39.01 1.02
N ASP A 49 -6.73 -39.12 1.86
CA ASP A 49 -6.66 -39.97 3.04
C ASP A 49 -7.22 -41.39 2.78
N VAL A 50 -6.70 -42.04 1.74
CA VAL A 50 -7.18 -43.35 1.27
C VAL A 50 -6.46 -44.46 2.02
N ASP A 51 -7.23 -45.43 2.53
CA ASP A 51 -6.66 -46.60 3.19
C ASP A 51 -5.91 -47.49 2.18
N TYR A 52 -4.59 -47.55 2.33
CA TYR A 52 -3.73 -48.49 1.59
C TYR A 52 -3.12 -49.54 2.52
N PRO A 53 -2.86 -50.77 2.04
CA PRO A 53 -2.17 -51.81 2.81
C PRO A 53 -0.66 -51.53 2.97
N TYR A 54 -0.17 -50.37 2.52
CA TYR A 54 1.22 -49.95 2.57
C TYR A 54 1.36 -48.56 3.20
N MET A 55 2.50 -48.30 3.83
CA MET A 55 2.79 -47.04 4.51
C MET A 55 3.44 -46.05 3.53
N ALA A 56 2.69 -45.03 3.10
CA ALA A 56 3.15 -43.93 2.23
C ALA A 56 2.26 -42.68 2.41
N ASN A 57 2.66 -41.56 1.77
CA ASN A 57 1.84 -40.34 1.71
C ASN A 57 0.76 -40.44 0.63
N ASP A 58 -0.34 -39.70 0.84
CA ASP A 58 -1.42 -39.55 -0.13
C ASP A 58 -1.22 -38.40 -1.12
N PHE A 59 -1.95 -38.47 -2.25
CA PHE A 59 -2.03 -37.37 -3.19
C PHE A 59 -2.77 -36.18 -2.59
N SER A 60 -2.21 -34.99 -2.78
CA SER A 60 -2.81 -33.72 -2.38
C SER A 60 -3.43 -33.02 -3.61
N ILE A 61 -4.67 -32.57 -3.47
CA ILE A 61 -5.45 -31.88 -4.50
C ILE A 61 -5.58 -30.40 -4.12
N ASN A 62 -5.24 -29.50 -5.03
CA ASN A 62 -5.42 -28.06 -4.84
C ASN A 62 -6.90 -27.69 -5.03
N THR A 63 -7.49 -26.94 -4.10
CA THR A 63 -8.93 -26.62 -4.12
C THR A 63 -9.24 -25.16 -4.41
N ALA A 64 -8.36 -24.22 -4.05
CA ALA A 64 -8.62 -22.79 -4.20
C ALA A 64 -7.36 -22.04 -4.67
N PRO A 65 -6.95 -22.18 -5.94
CA PRO A 65 -5.71 -21.59 -6.43
C PRO A 65 -5.79 -20.06 -6.52
N SER A 66 -4.78 -19.36 -6.01
CA SER A 66 -4.60 -17.91 -6.13
C SER A 66 -3.14 -17.55 -6.36
N VAL A 67 -2.90 -16.29 -6.73
CA VAL A 67 -1.56 -15.72 -6.88
C VAL A 67 -1.40 -14.59 -5.90
N GLN A 68 -0.23 -14.54 -5.25
CA GLN A 68 0.14 -13.41 -4.39
C GLN A 68 1.43 -12.76 -4.92
N LEU A 69 1.43 -11.43 -4.96
CA LEU A 69 2.56 -10.60 -5.29
C LEU A 69 2.90 -9.70 -4.10
N THR A 70 4.18 -9.61 -3.76
CA THR A 70 4.69 -8.65 -2.78
C THR A 70 5.82 -7.84 -3.40
N PHE A 71 5.78 -6.51 -3.23
CA PHE A 71 6.78 -5.60 -3.81
C PHE A 71 6.66 -4.21 -3.18
N ASP A 72 7.71 -3.41 -3.32
CA ASP A 72 7.73 -2.01 -2.91
C ASP A 72 7.77 -1.10 -4.13
N VAL A 73 7.10 0.04 -4.06
CA VAL A 73 7.16 1.11 -5.06
C VAL A 73 7.58 2.40 -4.37
N GLU A 74 8.47 3.17 -4.98
CA GLU A 74 8.91 4.45 -4.44
C GLU A 74 7.76 5.46 -4.41
N LEU A 75 7.63 6.20 -3.31
CA LEU A 75 6.61 7.22 -3.15
C LEU A 75 7.07 8.52 -3.83
N ALA A 76 6.61 8.72 -5.05
CA ALA A 76 6.84 9.92 -5.84
C ALA A 76 5.57 10.27 -6.64
N GLY A 77 5.45 11.54 -7.04
CA GLY A 77 4.38 11.96 -7.94
C GLY A 77 4.59 11.50 -9.38
N SER A 78 3.78 12.02 -10.29
CA SER A 78 3.85 11.71 -11.74
C SER A 78 4.80 12.61 -12.51
N GLY A 79 5.22 13.73 -11.91
CA GLY A 79 6.00 14.79 -12.57
C GLY A 79 5.15 15.98 -13.02
N ASP A 80 3.83 15.78 -13.20
CA ASP A 80 2.89 16.82 -13.62
C ASP A 80 1.68 16.87 -12.68
N ALA A 81 1.34 18.07 -12.19
CA ALA A 81 0.20 18.27 -11.30
C ALA A 81 -1.12 17.81 -11.95
N GLY A 82 -1.99 17.17 -11.16
CA GLY A 82 -3.25 16.62 -11.67
C GLY A 82 -3.11 15.37 -12.57
N THR A 83 -1.91 14.84 -12.75
CA THR A 83 -1.69 13.54 -13.44
C THR A 83 -1.47 12.43 -12.41
N ALA A 84 -2.17 11.31 -12.58
CA ALA A 84 -2.09 10.18 -11.66
C ALA A 84 -0.67 9.58 -11.61
N PRO A 85 -0.11 9.29 -10.43
CA PRO A 85 1.19 8.63 -10.29
C PRO A 85 1.12 7.16 -10.72
N GLN A 86 2.29 6.52 -10.89
CA GLN A 86 2.39 5.08 -11.20
C GLN A 86 1.69 4.17 -10.16
N LEU A 87 1.44 4.70 -8.96
CA LEU A 87 0.78 4.02 -7.85
C LEU A 87 -0.76 3.94 -8.01
N ASP A 88 -1.36 4.66 -8.95
CA ASP A 88 -2.82 4.84 -9.05
C ASP A 88 -3.61 3.54 -9.00
N ALA A 89 -3.31 2.63 -9.93
CA ALA A 89 -4.03 1.36 -10.05
C ALA A 89 -3.83 0.45 -8.84
N LEU A 90 -2.68 0.57 -8.15
CA LEU A 90 -2.37 -0.22 -6.96
C LEU A 90 -3.11 0.31 -5.73
N LEU A 91 -3.09 1.63 -5.51
CA LEU A 91 -3.83 2.27 -4.41
C LEU A 91 -5.34 2.00 -4.58
N ARG A 92 -5.87 2.12 -5.79
CA ARG A 92 -7.29 1.83 -6.06
C ARG A 92 -7.66 0.36 -5.80
N ALA A 93 -6.80 -0.59 -6.21
CA ALA A 93 -6.96 -2.01 -5.88
C ALA A 93 -6.81 -2.33 -4.37
N CYS A 94 -6.25 -1.39 -3.60
CA CYS A 94 -6.17 -1.45 -2.14
C CYS A 94 -7.36 -0.78 -1.42
N GLY A 95 -8.42 -0.41 -2.16
CA GLY A 95 -9.64 0.14 -1.58
C GLY A 95 -9.65 1.67 -1.39
N PHE A 96 -8.88 2.38 -2.21
CA PHE A 96 -9.01 3.83 -2.37
C PHE A 96 -9.83 4.20 -3.61
N ALA A 97 -10.49 5.35 -3.57
CA ALA A 97 -10.98 6.06 -4.75
C ALA A 97 -10.03 7.21 -5.10
N SER A 98 -9.82 7.42 -6.40
CA SER A 98 -9.03 8.52 -6.95
C SER A 98 -9.94 9.69 -7.33
N THR A 99 -9.63 10.89 -6.86
CA THR A 99 -10.28 12.15 -7.26
C THR A 99 -9.26 13.04 -7.93
N VAL A 100 -9.44 13.28 -9.23
CA VAL A 100 -8.54 14.11 -10.05
C VAL A 100 -9.11 15.51 -10.20
N VAL A 101 -8.34 16.52 -9.81
CA VAL A 101 -8.55 17.91 -10.17
C VAL A 101 -7.50 18.26 -11.20
N ALA A 102 -7.95 18.48 -12.45
CA ALA A 102 -7.07 18.72 -13.59
C ALA A 102 -6.04 19.82 -13.29
N GLU A 103 -4.80 19.58 -13.69
CA GLU A 103 -3.65 20.49 -13.51
C GLU A 103 -3.35 20.87 -12.04
N THR A 104 -4.01 20.23 -11.07
CA THR A 104 -3.95 20.63 -9.66
C THR A 104 -3.56 19.49 -8.75
N SER A 105 -4.34 18.41 -8.71
CA SER A 105 -4.15 17.35 -7.71
C SER A 105 -4.76 16.02 -8.10
N VAL A 106 -4.20 14.94 -7.56
CA VAL A 106 -4.83 13.61 -7.52
C VAL A 106 -4.88 13.15 -6.07
N THR A 107 -6.09 12.98 -5.53
CA THR A 107 -6.30 12.61 -4.13
C THR A 107 -6.87 11.21 -4.03
N TYR A 108 -6.25 10.38 -3.19
CA TYR A 108 -6.69 9.04 -2.84
C TYR A 108 -7.31 9.05 -1.45
N SER A 109 -8.61 8.75 -1.39
CA SER A 109 -9.37 8.60 -0.15
C SER A 109 -9.92 7.18 -0.05
N PRO A 110 -9.94 6.56 1.14
CA PRO A 110 -10.49 5.22 1.30
C PRO A 110 -11.96 5.16 0.86
N VAL A 111 -12.44 3.96 0.53
CA VAL A 111 -13.86 3.69 0.31
C VAL A 111 -14.30 2.49 1.15
N SER A 112 -15.60 2.34 1.42
CA SER A 112 -16.16 1.20 2.18
C SER A 112 -16.94 0.21 1.29
N GLY A 113 -16.92 0.39 -0.03
CA GLY A 113 -17.65 -0.43 -0.97
C GLY A 113 -17.29 -0.08 -2.41
N ALA A 114 -17.84 -0.82 -3.36
CA ALA A 114 -17.50 -0.71 -4.78
C ALA A 114 -15.98 -0.75 -5.02
N PHE A 115 -15.27 -1.59 -4.26
CA PHE A 115 -13.83 -1.73 -4.36
C PHE A 115 -13.42 -2.11 -5.78
N GLU A 116 -12.54 -1.30 -6.37
CA GLU A 116 -11.99 -1.59 -7.67
C GLU A 116 -11.02 -2.79 -7.59
N SER A 117 -10.77 -3.40 -8.73
CA SER A 117 -9.75 -4.44 -8.89
C SER A 117 -8.85 -4.06 -10.04
N CYS A 118 -7.62 -4.57 -10.02
CA CYS A 118 -6.69 -4.42 -11.12
C CYS A 118 -6.33 -5.77 -11.74
N ALA A 119 -5.86 -5.72 -12.97
CA ALA A 119 -5.13 -6.80 -13.59
C ALA A 119 -3.63 -6.49 -13.54
N ILE A 120 -2.85 -7.50 -13.17
CA ILE A 120 -1.40 -7.46 -13.15
C ILE A 120 -0.86 -8.48 -14.14
N TYR A 121 -0.03 -8.04 -15.07
CA TYR A 121 0.79 -8.94 -15.87
C TYR A 121 2.16 -9.01 -15.24
N TYR A 122 2.51 -10.18 -14.71
CA TYR A 122 3.86 -10.47 -14.26
C TYR A 122 4.62 -11.13 -15.41
N ASN A 123 5.59 -10.44 -15.99
CA ASN A 123 6.46 -10.94 -17.05
C ASN A 123 7.87 -11.18 -16.48
N TYR A 124 8.42 -12.35 -16.78
CA TYR A 124 9.73 -12.77 -16.30
C TYR A 124 10.41 -13.66 -17.33
N ASP A 125 11.29 -13.03 -18.09
CA ASP A 125 12.31 -13.62 -18.96
C ASP A 125 11.76 -14.67 -19.94
N GLY A 126 10.68 -14.32 -20.65
CA GLY A 126 10.03 -15.18 -21.67
C GLY A 126 8.76 -15.89 -21.19
N GLU A 127 8.38 -15.71 -19.93
CA GLU A 127 7.12 -16.21 -19.37
C GLU A 127 6.29 -15.06 -18.79
N MET A 128 4.97 -15.15 -18.92
CA MET A 128 4.05 -14.19 -18.32
C MET A 128 2.88 -14.90 -17.63
N GLN A 129 2.50 -14.38 -16.46
CA GLN A 129 1.28 -14.77 -15.76
C GLN A 129 0.33 -13.58 -15.66
N LYS A 130 -0.89 -13.76 -16.14
CA LYS A 130 -1.98 -12.79 -15.94
C LYS A 130 -2.62 -13.03 -14.59
N ILE A 131 -2.84 -11.96 -13.85
CA ILE A 131 -3.44 -11.98 -12.53
C ILE A 131 -4.59 -10.98 -12.58
N VAL A 132 -5.82 -11.48 -12.69
CA VAL A 132 -7.05 -10.67 -12.79
C VAL A 132 -7.81 -10.66 -11.46
N GLY A 133 -8.73 -9.72 -11.30
CA GLY A 133 -9.51 -9.57 -10.06
C GLY A 133 -8.62 -9.27 -8.85
N ALA A 134 -7.49 -8.62 -9.06
CA ALA A 134 -6.47 -8.45 -8.04
C ALA A 134 -6.84 -7.30 -7.09
N ARG A 135 -6.72 -7.57 -5.79
CA ARG A 135 -6.90 -6.60 -4.69
C ARG A 135 -5.83 -6.82 -3.63
N GLY A 136 -5.53 -5.81 -2.83
CA GLY A 136 -4.40 -5.90 -1.91
C GLY A 136 -4.46 -5.02 -0.68
N THR A 137 -3.39 -5.09 0.10
CA THR A 137 -3.11 -4.17 1.21
C THR A 137 -1.81 -3.41 0.93
N TRP A 138 -1.60 -2.34 1.68
CA TRP A 138 -0.50 -1.41 1.51
C TRP A 138 0.08 -0.98 2.85
N THR A 139 1.38 -0.66 2.86
CA THR A 139 2.05 -0.02 4.00
C THR A 139 2.94 1.10 3.49
N LEU A 140 2.66 2.33 3.93
CA LEU A 140 3.49 3.49 3.66
C LEU A 140 4.63 3.54 4.67
N ASN A 141 5.84 3.82 4.20
CA ASN A 141 7.03 3.98 5.03
C ASN A 141 7.81 5.23 4.63
N MET A 142 8.05 6.11 5.60
CA MET A 142 8.89 7.30 5.48
C MET A 142 9.84 7.33 6.67
N ALA A 143 11.14 7.45 6.42
CA ALA A 143 12.16 7.46 7.46
C ALA A 143 13.31 8.41 7.11
N ARG A 144 13.85 9.09 8.12
CA ARG A 144 14.99 10.01 8.03
C ARG A 144 16.13 9.42 7.20
N GLY A 145 16.50 10.12 6.13
CA GLY A 145 17.62 9.74 5.25
C GLY A 145 17.31 8.60 4.27
N ALA A 146 16.11 8.03 4.30
CA ALA A 146 15.65 7.03 3.35
C ALA A 146 14.78 7.64 2.24
N LEU A 147 14.59 6.87 1.16
CA LEU A 147 13.60 7.18 0.13
C LEU A 147 12.24 6.61 0.60
N PRO A 148 11.19 7.46 0.73
CA PRO A 148 9.84 6.99 1.02
C PRO A 148 9.35 5.92 0.02
N SER A 149 8.62 4.92 0.51
CA SER A 149 8.07 3.84 -0.31
C SER A 149 6.73 3.36 0.20
N VAL A 150 5.96 2.73 -0.69
CA VAL A 150 4.74 1.99 -0.37
C VAL A 150 4.96 0.53 -0.70
N SER A 151 4.83 -0.33 0.31
CA SER A 151 4.87 -1.77 0.19
C SER A 151 3.47 -2.29 -0.13
N PHE A 152 3.34 -3.16 -1.13
CA PHE A 152 2.07 -3.75 -1.52
C PHE A 152 2.10 -5.26 -1.35
N THR A 153 0.98 -5.82 -0.87
CA THR A 153 0.69 -7.25 -0.95
C THR A 153 -0.61 -7.42 -1.71
N ILE A 154 -0.52 -7.91 -2.95
CA ILE A 154 -1.66 -8.07 -3.86
C ILE A 154 -1.99 -9.55 -4.00
N THR A 155 -3.27 -9.89 -3.87
CA THR A 155 -3.81 -11.24 -4.15
C THR A 155 -4.74 -11.16 -5.36
N GLY A 156 -4.61 -12.11 -6.29
CA GLY A 156 -5.47 -12.19 -7.47
C GLY A 156 -5.76 -13.63 -7.88
N LEU A 157 -6.62 -13.77 -8.90
CA LEU A 157 -7.03 -15.06 -9.41
C LEU A 157 -5.89 -15.73 -10.17
N TYR A 158 -5.78 -17.04 -10.03
CA TYR A 158 -4.78 -17.82 -10.73
C TYR A 158 -5.12 -17.99 -12.21
N ALA A 159 -4.21 -17.55 -13.08
CA ALA A 159 -4.11 -18.03 -14.44
C ALA A 159 -2.79 -18.79 -14.63
N LYS A 160 -2.81 -19.80 -15.51
CA LYS A 160 -1.60 -20.55 -15.87
C LYS A 160 -0.61 -19.63 -16.59
N PRO A 161 0.69 -19.64 -16.24
CA PRO A 161 1.71 -18.93 -17.00
C PRO A 161 1.78 -19.39 -18.46
N THR A 162 2.06 -18.44 -19.36
CA THR A 162 2.19 -18.66 -20.80
C THR A 162 3.51 -18.11 -21.30
N ALA A 163 4.05 -18.69 -22.36
CA ALA A 163 5.23 -18.14 -23.04
C ALA A 163 4.85 -16.82 -23.73
N VAL A 164 5.55 -15.75 -23.38
CA VAL A 164 5.40 -14.40 -23.91
C VAL A 164 6.78 -13.78 -23.90
N GLU A 165 7.16 -13.09 -24.98
CA GLU A 165 8.43 -12.37 -25.03
C GLU A 165 8.63 -11.44 -23.82
N GLN A 166 9.89 -11.20 -23.47
CA GLN A 166 10.22 -10.23 -22.43
C GLN A 166 9.71 -8.85 -22.84
N TYR A 167 8.98 -8.19 -21.94
CA TYR A 167 8.51 -6.83 -22.16
C TYR A 167 9.66 -5.81 -22.14
N ASP A 168 9.51 -4.74 -22.92
CA ASP A 168 10.41 -3.57 -22.96
C ASP A 168 9.64 -2.32 -22.46
N PRO A 169 9.42 -2.19 -21.15
CA PRO A 169 8.52 -1.22 -20.57
C PRO A 169 9.08 0.20 -20.63
N THR A 170 8.17 1.16 -20.79
CA THR A 170 8.46 2.58 -20.53
C THR A 170 7.98 2.93 -19.12
N TYR A 171 8.90 3.33 -18.24
CA TYR A 171 8.57 3.78 -16.90
C TYR A 171 8.35 5.29 -16.89
N THR A 172 7.18 5.72 -16.39
CA THR A 172 6.85 7.14 -16.15
C THR A 172 7.23 7.61 -14.75
N ALA A 173 7.80 6.72 -13.93
CA ALA A 173 8.26 7.03 -12.58
C ALA A 173 9.34 8.12 -12.60
N ILE A 174 9.11 9.20 -11.83
CA ILE A 174 10.15 10.19 -11.56
C ILE A 174 11.01 9.76 -10.37
N SER A 175 12.21 10.31 -10.26
CA SER A 175 13.10 10.01 -9.13
C SER A 175 12.49 10.50 -7.81
N PRO A 176 12.41 9.65 -6.77
CA PRO A 176 11.89 10.05 -5.47
C PRO A 176 12.85 11.00 -4.76
N LEU A 177 12.32 11.75 -3.81
CA LEU A 177 13.10 12.63 -2.94
C LEU A 177 13.37 11.96 -1.59
N PRO A 178 14.58 12.11 -1.01
CA PRO A 178 14.86 11.57 0.32
C PRO A 178 14.10 12.33 1.40
N PHE A 179 13.58 11.60 2.39
CA PHE A 179 12.91 12.18 3.54
C PHE A 179 13.92 12.93 4.42
N SER A 180 13.84 14.26 4.37
CA SER A 180 14.79 15.19 4.98
C SER A 180 14.15 16.57 5.14
N SER A 181 14.77 17.46 5.91
CA SER A 181 14.30 18.85 6.08
C SER A 181 14.23 19.65 4.77
N TYR A 182 14.99 19.27 3.74
CA TYR A 182 14.95 19.93 2.43
C TYR A 182 13.73 19.54 1.60
N ASN A 183 13.21 18.33 1.80
CA ASN A 183 12.14 17.77 0.98
C ASN A 183 10.84 17.56 1.76
N THR A 184 10.85 17.58 3.08
CA THR A 184 9.65 17.45 3.92
C THR A 184 9.36 18.79 4.56
N THR A 185 8.43 19.54 3.97
CA THR A 185 8.14 20.94 4.33
C THR A 185 7.21 21.07 5.53
N THR A 186 6.36 20.07 5.74
CA THR A 186 5.44 20.00 6.88
C THR A 186 5.52 18.64 7.53
N PHE A 187 5.66 18.63 8.86
CA PHE A 187 5.44 17.46 9.69
C PHE A 187 4.71 17.90 10.95
N SER A 188 3.45 17.49 11.09
CA SER A 188 2.58 17.87 12.19
C SER A 188 1.94 16.65 12.83
N VAL A 189 1.98 16.58 14.16
CA VAL A 189 1.37 15.50 14.94
C VAL A 189 0.39 16.11 15.94
N HIS A 190 -0.87 15.70 15.88
CA HIS A 190 -1.97 16.25 16.68
C HIS A 190 -2.05 17.79 16.63
N GLY A 191 -1.87 18.33 15.43
CA GLY A 191 -1.89 19.77 15.14
C GLY A 191 -0.64 20.55 15.57
N GLN A 192 0.36 19.89 16.18
CA GLN A 192 1.62 20.52 16.56
C GLN A 192 2.69 20.25 15.49
N ALA A 193 3.31 21.31 14.97
CA ALA A 193 4.49 21.17 14.12
C ALA A 193 5.65 20.57 14.93
N VAL A 194 6.25 19.50 14.41
CA VAL A 194 7.34 18.75 15.05
C VAL A 194 8.48 18.50 14.08
N ARG A 195 9.65 18.14 14.61
CA ARG A 195 10.76 17.60 13.82
C ARG A 195 10.58 16.09 13.74
N GLY A 196 9.97 15.63 12.65
CA GLY A 196 9.68 14.22 12.43
C GLY A 196 10.89 13.44 11.92
N GLU A 197 11.08 12.24 12.45
CA GLU A 197 12.09 11.28 12.00
C GLU A 197 11.49 10.18 11.12
N GLY A 198 10.19 9.89 11.26
CA GLY A 198 9.55 8.87 10.47
C GLY A 198 8.03 8.83 10.64
N LEU A 199 7.39 8.25 9.63
CA LEU A 199 5.96 7.97 9.58
C LEU A 199 5.78 6.62 8.90
N SER A 200 5.06 5.71 9.55
CA SER A 200 4.58 4.47 8.93
C SER A 200 3.08 4.38 9.09
N ILE A 201 2.40 3.93 8.05
CA ILE A 201 0.95 3.69 8.06
C ILE A 201 0.70 2.35 7.39
N ASP A 202 0.09 1.43 8.12
CA ASP A 202 -0.46 0.20 7.59
C ASP A 202 -1.95 0.42 7.30
N GLY A 203 -2.36 0.17 6.06
CA GLY A 203 -3.75 0.25 5.67
C GLY A 203 -4.64 -0.74 6.42
N GLY A 204 -4.08 -1.84 6.95
CA GLY A 204 -4.82 -2.86 7.69
C GLY A 204 -5.97 -3.45 6.89
N VAL A 205 -5.81 -3.54 5.55
CA VAL A 205 -6.86 -4.00 4.63
C VAL A 205 -6.92 -5.52 4.68
N ASN A 206 -8.09 -6.06 5.03
CA ASN A 206 -8.32 -7.50 5.05
C ASN A 206 -8.76 -7.99 3.67
N VAL A 207 -7.86 -8.69 2.98
CA VAL A 207 -8.07 -9.24 1.63
C VAL A 207 -8.23 -10.76 1.70
N VAL A 208 -9.38 -11.26 1.24
CA VAL A 208 -9.74 -12.68 1.32
C VAL A 208 -10.06 -13.23 -0.07
N HIS A 209 -9.31 -14.24 -0.50
CA HIS A 209 -9.69 -15.07 -1.64
C HIS A 209 -10.76 -16.08 -1.20
N ARG A 210 -11.93 -16.00 -1.82
CA ARG A 210 -13.08 -16.87 -1.55
C ARG A 210 -13.34 -17.73 -2.78
N ASN A 211 -13.10 -19.03 -2.63
CA ASN A 211 -13.47 -20.04 -3.61
C ASN A 211 -14.66 -20.84 -3.08
N LEU A 212 -15.81 -20.69 -3.72
CA LEU A 212 -17.09 -21.31 -3.37
C LEU A 212 -17.69 -21.95 -4.63
N ALA A 213 -18.63 -22.89 -4.46
CA ALA A 213 -19.37 -23.40 -5.60
C ALA A 213 -20.16 -22.27 -6.28
N GLY A 214 -19.80 -21.94 -7.53
CA GLY A 214 -20.43 -20.86 -8.31
C GLY A 214 -19.84 -19.46 -8.09
N TYR A 215 -18.80 -19.31 -7.27
CA TYR A 215 -18.12 -18.03 -7.06
C TYR A 215 -16.63 -18.22 -6.77
N ASP A 216 -15.79 -17.49 -7.50
CA ASP A 216 -14.36 -17.41 -7.22
C ASP A 216 -13.91 -15.95 -7.29
N GLY A 217 -13.42 -15.40 -6.19
CA GLY A 217 -13.07 -13.99 -6.15
C GLY A 217 -12.28 -13.54 -4.92
N VAL A 218 -11.55 -12.44 -5.10
CA VAL A 218 -10.76 -11.78 -4.06
C VAL A 218 -11.54 -10.57 -3.56
N ASN A 219 -11.80 -10.52 -2.26
CA ASN A 219 -12.63 -9.49 -1.64
C ASN A 219 -11.87 -8.72 -0.58
N ILE A 220 -12.09 -7.41 -0.52
CA ILE A 220 -11.78 -6.61 0.65
C ILE A 220 -12.99 -6.70 1.58
N THR A 221 -12.81 -7.20 2.79
CA THR A 221 -13.91 -7.42 3.74
C THR A 221 -13.92 -6.47 4.91
N ASP A 222 -12.76 -5.91 5.24
CA ASP A 222 -12.58 -5.00 6.36
C ASP A 222 -11.33 -4.13 6.15
N ARG A 223 -11.25 -3.03 6.88
CA ARG A 223 -10.07 -2.15 6.95
C ARG A 223 -9.95 -1.58 8.35
N ALA A 224 -8.81 -1.81 8.98
CA ALA A 224 -8.48 -1.25 10.30
C ALA A 224 -7.07 -0.63 10.26
N PRO A 225 -6.94 0.62 9.78
CA PRO A 225 -5.64 1.23 9.57
C PRO A 225 -4.98 1.53 10.93
N THR A 226 -3.66 1.40 10.97
CA THR A 226 -2.83 1.76 12.12
C THR A 226 -1.58 2.48 11.64
N GLY A 227 -0.92 3.20 12.52
CA GLY A 227 0.32 3.86 12.16
C GLY A 227 1.23 4.13 13.34
N SER A 228 2.46 4.48 13.01
CA SER A 228 3.46 4.93 13.97
C SER A 228 4.16 6.18 13.45
N VAL A 229 4.50 7.07 14.38
CA VAL A 229 5.16 8.34 14.08
C VAL A 229 6.29 8.56 15.07
N SER A 230 7.47 8.91 14.56
CA SER A 230 8.64 9.24 15.36
C SER A 230 9.04 10.70 15.17
N PHE A 231 9.31 11.40 16.27
CA PHE A 231 9.65 12.83 16.25
C PHE A 231 10.42 13.26 17.52
N GLU A 232 11.18 14.35 17.44
CA GLU A 232 11.83 14.95 18.61
C GLU A 232 10.81 15.30 19.69
N ALA A 233 11.03 14.84 20.92
CA ALA A 233 10.10 15.02 22.02
C ALA A 233 10.00 16.51 22.38
N PRO A 234 8.85 17.18 22.18
CA PRO A 234 8.70 18.55 22.60
C PRO A 234 8.54 18.63 24.11
N THR A 235 8.74 19.83 24.66
CA THR A 235 8.44 20.05 26.07
C THR A 235 6.93 19.91 26.32
N ILE A 236 6.56 19.43 27.51
CA ILE A 236 5.15 19.31 27.92
C ILE A 236 4.44 20.69 27.82
N ALA A 237 5.16 21.78 28.09
CA ALA A 237 4.63 23.14 27.96
C ALA A 237 4.32 23.53 26.50
N THR A 238 5.04 22.98 25.52
CA THR A 238 4.77 23.21 24.09
C THR A 238 3.55 22.41 23.64
N LYS A 239 3.53 21.11 23.95
CA LYS A 239 2.39 20.23 23.70
C LYS A 239 2.48 19.02 24.63
N ASP A 240 1.44 18.82 25.43
CA ASP A 240 1.33 17.66 26.29
C ASP A 240 0.74 16.47 25.51
N PHE A 241 1.62 15.64 24.94
CA PHE A 241 1.22 14.43 24.21
C PHE A 241 0.70 13.32 25.13
N PHE A 242 1.07 13.30 26.42
CA PHE A 242 0.52 12.34 27.37
C PHE A 242 -0.97 12.64 27.60
N ALA A 243 -1.32 13.91 27.76
CA ALA A 243 -2.72 14.33 27.86
C ALA A 243 -3.56 13.98 26.61
N GLN A 244 -2.93 13.89 25.42
CA GLN A 244 -3.57 13.44 24.17
C GLN A 244 -3.80 11.92 24.14
N MET A 245 -2.90 11.13 24.76
CA MET A 245 -2.99 9.67 24.82
C MET A 245 -3.96 9.19 25.91
N GLU A 246 -4.03 9.90 27.04
CA GLU A 246 -4.87 9.52 28.17
C GLU A 246 -6.36 9.38 27.78
N SER A 247 -6.92 8.19 27.98
CA SER A 247 -8.34 7.90 27.74
C SER A 247 -9.02 7.10 28.86
N HIS A 248 -8.34 6.86 29.99
CA HIS A 248 -8.82 5.96 31.05
C HIS A 248 -9.97 6.55 31.89
N ASN A 249 -10.14 7.86 31.91
CA ASN A 249 -11.17 8.57 32.69
C ASN A 249 -11.89 9.68 31.90
N LYS A 250 -11.66 9.77 30.59
CA LYS A 250 -12.18 10.80 29.68
C LYS A 250 -12.34 10.23 28.28
N SER A 251 -13.18 10.86 27.45
CA SER A 251 -13.31 10.48 26.05
C SER A 251 -11.96 10.56 25.32
N PRO A 252 -11.69 9.67 24.35
CA PRO A 252 -10.48 9.73 23.54
C PRO A 252 -10.27 11.12 22.93
N VAL A 253 -9.05 11.65 23.06
CA VAL A 253 -8.67 12.89 22.39
C VAL A 253 -8.15 12.55 21.01
N THR A 254 -8.70 13.21 20.00
CA THR A 254 -8.26 13.06 18.62
C THR A 254 -7.53 14.31 18.12
N GLY A 255 -6.63 14.12 17.16
CA GLY A 255 -5.92 15.21 16.51
C GLY A 255 -5.53 14.84 15.09
N ALA A 256 -5.10 15.82 14.29
CA ALA A 256 -4.66 15.56 12.92
C ALA A 256 -3.16 15.23 12.87
N ILE A 257 -2.79 14.27 12.04
CA ILE A 257 -1.39 14.03 11.61
C ILE A 257 -1.29 14.40 10.14
N SER A 258 -0.31 15.22 9.78
CA SER A 258 -0.09 15.64 8.39
C SER A 258 1.38 15.76 8.06
N VAL A 259 1.76 15.22 6.89
CA VAL A 259 3.11 15.30 6.34
C VAL A 259 3.02 15.79 4.90
N VAL A 260 3.80 16.81 4.56
CA VAL A 260 3.95 17.29 3.17
C VAL A 260 5.39 17.02 2.76
N HIS A 261 5.54 16.15 1.76
CA HIS A 261 6.82 15.74 1.20
C HIS A 261 6.89 16.13 -0.28
N GLY A 262 8.05 16.59 -0.75
CA GLY A 262 8.23 17.23 -2.04
C GLY A 262 8.11 18.76 -2.00
N THR A 263 8.69 19.40 -3.01
CA THR A 263 8.77 20.87 -3.14
C THR A 263 8.37 21.39 -4.52
N THR A 264 8.29 20.51 -5.52
CA THR A 264 7.95 20.86 -6.91
C THR A 264 6.59 20.27 -7.24
N ALA A 265 5.69 21.07 -7.83
CA ALA A 265 4.40 20.60 -8.31
C ALA A 265 4.57 19.40 -9.26
N GLY A 266 3.65 18.45 -9.18
CA GLY A 266 3.74 17.14 -9.81
C GLY A 266 4.55 16.10 -9.01
N ASN A 267 5.22 16.51 -7.92
CA ASN A 267 5.96 15.61 -7.03
C ASN A 267 5.75 15.91 -5.53
N ILE A 268 4.76 16.72 -5.17
CA ILE A 268 4.40 16.92 -3.77
C ILE A 268 3.42 15.81 -3.38
N VAL A 269 3.74 15.09 -2.31
CA VAL A 269 2.91 14.07 -1.67
C VAL A 269 2.48 14.59 -0.31
N THR A 270 1.19 14.83 -0.15
CA THR A 270 0.58 15.21 1.11
C THR A 270 -0.16 14.03 1.71
N ILE A 271 0.23 13.68 2.92
CA ILE A 271 -0.32 12.60 3.70
C ILE A 271 -1.12 13.23 4.85
N THR A 272 -2.41 12.91 4.95
CA THR A 272 -3.28 13.52 5.96
C THR A 272 -4.15 12.47 6.63
N ALA A 273 -4.00 12.33 7.95
CA ALA A 273 -4.95 11.64 8.82
C ALA A 273 -5.66 12.72 9.64
N GLY A 274 -6.89 13.08 9.25
CA GLY A 274 -7.60 14.23 9.81
C GLY A 274 -8.01 14.06 11.27
N GLN A 275 -8.26 12.82 11.67
CA GLN A 275 -8.64 12.46 13.02
C GLN A 275 -7.90 11.17 13.43
N THR A 276 -6.94 11.28 14.34
CA THR A 276 -6.17 10.16 14.89
C THR A 276 -6.23 10.15 16.40
N GLN A 277 -6.26 8.96 16.99
CA GLN A 277 -6.05 8.75 18.42
C GLN A 277 -4.64 8.16 18.63
N ILE A 278 -3.86 8.75 19.54
CA ILE A 278 -2.61 8.14 20.00
C ILE A 278 -2.94 7.05 21.01
N THR A 279 -2.45 5.83 20.78
CA THR A 279 -2.70 4.67 21.64
C THR A 279 -1.53 4.36 22.56
N ASN A 280 -0.31 4.71 22.13
CA ASN A 280 0.91 4.46 22.89
C ASN A 280 1.96 5.53 22.58
N ILE A 281 2.81 5.84 23.56
CA ILE A 281 3.98 6.71 23.40
C ILE A 281 5.17 6.06 24.11
N ASN A 282 6.23 5.78 23.37
CA ASN A 282 7.50 5.32 23.90
C ASN A 282 8.55 6.42 23.77
N GLU A 283 9.33 6.63 24.82
CA GLU A 283 10.52 7.48 24.75
C GLU A 283 11.68 6.69 24.17
N GLN A 284 12.40 7.31 23.24
CA GLN A 284 13.58 6.74 22.59
C GLN A 284 14.73 7.76 22.63
N ASP A 285 15.94 7.24 22.40
CA ASP A 285 17.13 8.06 22.15
C ASP A 285 17.47 7.96 20.66
N SER A 286 17.58 9.11 19.99
CA SER A 286 18.07 9.23 18.62
C SER A 286 19.18 10.28 18.61
N ASP A 287 20.40 9.86 18.30
CA ASP A 287 21.60 10.71 18.32
C ASP A 287 21.81 11.47 19.64
N GLY A 288 21.45 10.88 20.79
CA GLY A 288 21.54 11.53 22.10
C GLY A 288 20.43 12.57 22.38
N ILE A 289 19.42 12.66 21.51
CA ILE A 289 18.25 13.53 21.65
C ILE A 289 17.05 12.65 22.01
N ARG A 290 16.25 13.11 22.99
CA ARG A 290 15.00 12.45 23.37
C ARG A 290 13.98 12.57 22.25
N THR A 291 13.49 11.44 21.77
CA THR A 291 12.44 11.35 20.77
C THR A 291 11.24 10.59 21.31
N PHE A 292 10.07 10.85 20.74
CA PHE A 292 8.87 10.06 20.96
C PHE A 292 8.62 9.17 19.75
N SER A 293 8.30 7.91 20.02
CA SER A 293 7.68 6.99 19.08
C SER A 293 6.24 6.79 19.52
N ALA A 294 5.29 7.39 18.81
CA ALA A 294 3.87 7.29 19.10
C ALA A 294 3.17 6.34 18.13
N GLU A 295 2.38 5.42 18.65
CA GLU A 295 1.44 4.61 17.87
C GLU A 295 0.10 5.35 17.80
N PHE A 296 -0.54 5.32 16.64
CA PHE A 296 -1.83 5.96 16.44
C PHE A 296 -2.77 5.12 15.59
N ILE A 297 -4.06 5.36 15.77
CA ILE A 297 -5.13 4.82 14.94
C ILE A 297 -5.86 5.96 14.25
N PRO A 298 -5.93 5.98 12.91
CA PRO A 298 -6.84 6.87 12.18
C PRO A 298 -8.29 6.44 12.43
N VAL A 299 -9.16 7.43 12.68
CA VAL A 299 -10.58 7.22 12.97
C VAL A 299 -11.38 8.09 12.00
N PRO A 300 -12.45 7.58 11.36
CA PRO A 300 -13.27 8.39 10.48
C PRO A 300 -14.05 9.44 11.28
N THR A 301 -14.39 10.55 10.64
CA THR A 301 -15.39 11.48 11.16
C THR A 301 -16.81 10.97 10.85
N ASP A 302 -17.83 11.74 11.23
CA ASP A 302 -19.22 11.46 10.87
C ASP A 302 -19.47 11.48 9.34
N SER A 303 -18.53 12.02 8.55
CA SER A 303 -18.59 11.98 7.08
C SER A 303 -18.28 10.59 6.51
N GLY A 304 -17.54 9.76 7.27
CA GLY A 304 -17.11 8.42 6.87
C GLY A 304 -16.04 8.41 5.77
N ASN A 305 -15.23 7.34 5.74
CA ASN A 305 -14.17 7.12 4.74
C ASN A 305 -13.12 8.24 4.62
N ASP A 306 -12.98 9.05 5.67
CA ASP A 306 -12.09 10.20 5.74
C ASP A 306 -11.03 10.05 6.84
N GLU A 307 -10.82 8.83 7.32
CA GLU A 307 -9.81 8.52 8.33
C GLU A 307 -8.39 8.89 7.84
N PHE A 308 -8.15 8.85 6.53
CA PHE A 308 -6.85 9.13 5.94
C PHE A 308 -6.95 9.54 4.45
N SER A 309 -5.97 10.25 3.93
CA SER A 309 -5.82 10.54 2.49
C SER A 309 -4.37 10.70 2.06
N ILE A 310 -4.10 10.39 0.79
CA ILE A 310 -2.83 10.67 0.10
C ILE A 310 -3.14 11.54 -1.10
N ALA A 311 -2.59 12.75 -1.16
CA ALA A 311 -2.77 13.66 -2.28
C ALA A 311 -1.43 13.92 -2.97
N PHE A 312 -1.45 13.87 -4.30
CA PHE A 312 -0.34 14.22 -5.17
C PHE A 312 -0.64 15.56 -5.85
N THR A 313 0.25 16.53 -5.74
CA THR A 313 0.11 17.87 -6.32
C THR A 313 1.38 18.32 -7.01
#